data_AF-A0A818IQJ0-F1
#
_entry.id   AF-A0A818IQJ0-F1
#
_cell.length_a   1.000
_cell.length_b   1.000
_cell.length_c   1.000
_cell.angle_alpha   90.00
_cell.angle_beta   90.00
_cell.angle_gamma   90.00
#
_symmetry.space_group_name_H-M   'P 1'
#
loop_
_entity.id
_entity.type
_entity.pdbx_description
1 polymer ?
#
loop_
_entity_poly.entity_id
_entity_poly.type
_entity_poly.pdbx_seq_one_letter_code
_entity_poly.pdbx_strand_id
1 'polypeptide(L)' 'TIHEELPTALGSKAPSYPTVSEWAKRFHEGREDVNDNPRSGYPVSKLTDENIELVREVINNDPHSRWNIQIIYTSASSPP' A
#
# COMPACT_ATOMS: atom_id res chain seq x y z
N THR A 1 -6.76 23.74 -20.44
CA THR A 1 -6.40 23.30 -19.06
C THR A 1 -5.80 21.91 -19.14
N ILE A 2 -4.99 21.48 -18.17
CA ILE A 2 -4.26 20.20 -18.30
C ILE A 2 -5.17 18.99 -18.56
N HIS A 3 -6.42 19.01 -18.09
CA HIS A 3 -7.39 17.95 -18.32
C HIS A 3 -7.89 17.85 -19.79
N GLU A 4 -7.80 18.93 -20.57
CA GLU A 4 -8.17 18.97 -22.00
C GLU A 4 -6.97 18.59 -22.89
N GLU A 5 -5.76 18.87 -22.42
CA GLU A 5 -4.52 18.57 -23.14
C GLU A 5 -4.15 17.08 -23.03
N LEU A 6 -4.40 16.45 -21.88
CA LEU A 6 -4.09 15.04 -21.64
C LEU A 6 -4.78 14.07 -22.63
N PRO A 7 -6.08 14.20 -22.95
CA PRO A 7 -6.74 13.39 -23.99
C PRO A 7 -6.13 13.57 -25.38
N THR A 8 -5.67 14.79 -25.72
CA THR A 8 -5.03 15.05 -27.02
C THR A 8 -3.69 14.32 -27.13
N ALA A 9 -2.92 14.24 -26.05
CA ALA A 9 -1.62 13.58 -26.03
C ALA A 9 -1.68 12.06 -25.81
N LEU A 10 -2.62 11.57 -24.97
CA LEU A 10 -2.66 10.19 -24.49
C LEU A 10 -3.87 9.38 -25.01
N GLY A 11 -4.84 10.04 -25.64
CA GLY A 11 -6.07 9.40 -26.12
C GLY A 11 -6.80 8.66 -25.01
N SER A 12 -7.10 7.38 -25.24
CA SER A 12 -7.78 6.50 -24.28
C SER A 12 -6.98 6.18 -23.02
N LYS A 13 -5.67 6.49 -23.00
CA LYS A 13 -4.81 6.31 -21.82
C LYS A 13 -4.81 7.54 -20.90
N ALA A 14 -5.50 8.61 -21.28
CA ALA A 14 -5.57 9.81 -20.47
C ALA A 14 -6.22 9.51 -19.10
N PRO A 15 -5.66 10.06 -18.00
CA PRO A 15 -6.29 9.96 -16.70
C PRO A 15 -7.67 10.60 -16.69
N SER A 16 -8.57 10.07 -15.85
CA SER A 16 -9.90 10.65 -15.66
C SER A 16 -9.85 12.06 -15.06
N TYR A 17 -10.87 12.87 -15.32
CA TYR A 17 -10.97 14.22 -14.76
C TYR A 17 -10.80 14.27 -13.22
N PRO A 18 -11.42 13.39 -12.41
CA PRO A 18 -11.21 13.38 -10.97
C PRO A 18 -9.74 13.20 -10.57
N THR A 19 -9.00 12.33 -11.28
CA THR A 19 -7.57 12.11 -11.03
C THR A 19 -6.75 13.37 -11.29
N VAL A 20 -7.02 14.04 -12.41
CA VAL A 20 -6.31 15.26 -12.81
C VAL A 20 -6.61 16.42 -11.84
N SER A 21 -7.86 16.54 -11.40
CA SER A 21 -8.29 17.53 -10.41
C SER A 21 -7.57 17.35 -9.06
N GLU A 22 -7.47 16.10 -8.58
CA GLU A 22 -6.75 15.77 -7.34
C GLU A 22 -5.25 16.09 -7.45
N TRP A 23 -4.60 15.78 -8.57
CA TRP A 23 -3.20 16.15 -8.79
C TRP A 23 -3.02 17.66 -8.80
N ALA A 24 -3.88 18.40 -9.53
CA ALA A 24 -3.82 19.86 -9.58
C ALA A 24 -3.98 20.48 -8.18
N LYS A 25 -4.87 19.93 -7.35
CA LYS A 25 -5.03 20.33 -5.95
C LYS A 25 -3.75 20.06 -5.14
N ARG A 26 -3.16 18.88 -5.23
CA ARG A 26 -1.92 18.53 -4.51
C ARG A 26 -0.75 19.43 -4.88
N PHE A 27 -0.60 19.75 -6.17
CA PHE A 27 0.42 20.70 -6.63
C PHE A 27 0.14 22.10 -6.08
N HIS A 28 -1.12 22.54 -6.06
CA HIS A 28 -1.50 23.82 -5.47
C HIS A 28 -1.21 23.87 -3.95
N GLU A 29 -1.35 22.74 -3.25
CA GLU A 29 -1.01 22.58 -1.83
C GLU A 29 0.51 22.45 -1.56
N GLY A 30 1.34 22.52 -2.61
CA GLY A 30 2.81 22.52 -2.49
C GLY A 30 3.46 21.12 -2.52
N ARG A 31 2.74 20.07 -2.94
CA ARG A 31 3.35 18.75 -3.15
C ARG A 31 4.22 18.76 -4.40
N GLU A 32 5.53 18.60 -4.23
CA GLU A 32 6.50 18.48 -5.33
C GLU A 32 6.86 17.03 -5.66
N ASP A 33 6.66 16.11 -4.72
CA ASP A 33 6.92 14.69 -4.91
C ASP A 33 5.90 14.08 -5.88
N VAL A 34 6.41 13.33 -6.87
CA VAL A 34 5.62 12.64 -7.90
C VAL A 34 5.33 11.19 -7.52
N ASN A 35 5.97 10.66 -6.46
CA ASN A 35 5.74 9.30 -6.02
C ASN A 35 4.34 9.14 -5.42
N ASP A 36 3.82 7.91 -5.49
CA ASP A 36 2.61 7.53 -4.79
C ASP A 36 2.78 7.75 -3.29
N ASN A 37 1.70 8.14 -2.60
CA ASN A 37 1.67 8.07 -1.15
C ASN A 37 1.91 6.61 -0.72
N PRO A 38 2.47 6.39 0.49
CA PRO A 38 2.58 5.06 1.06
C PRO A 38 1.23 4.34 0.92
N ARG A 39 1.21 3.24 0.17
CA ARG A 39 -0.01 2.47 -0.01
C ARG A 39 -0.31 1.81 1.33
N SER A 40 -1.48 2.06 1.89
CA SER A 40 -1.97 1.26 3.00
C SER A 40 -2.14 -0.18 2.50
N GLY A 41 -1.34 -1.07 3.08
CA GLY A 41 -1.17 -2.44 2.64
C GLY A 41 -0.32 -3.18 3.66
N TYR A 42 -0.33 -4.50 3.58
CA TYR A 42 0.21 -5.43 4.59
C TYR A 42 1.48 -4.89 5.24
N PRO A 43 1.54 -4.79 6.59
CA PRO A 43 2.71 -4.24 7.25
C PRO A 43 3.95 -5.01 6.80
N VAL A 44 4.91 -4.33 6.18
CA VAL A 44 6.23 -4.90 5.82
C VAL A 44 7.15 -4.84 7.06
N SER A 45 6.58 -4.88 8.27
CA SER A 45 7.30 -5.08 9.53
C SER A 45 7.49 -6.58 9.85
N LYS A 46 7.26 -7.46 8.86
CA LYS A 46 7.02 -8.90 9.05
C LYS A 46 8.27 -9.79 9.13
N LEU A 47 9.47 -9.22 8.99
CA LEU A 47 10.72 -9.96 8.90
C LEU A 47 11.69 -9.63 10.02
N THR A 48 11.20 -9.49 11.26
CA THR A 48 12.10 -9.57 12.42
C THR A 48 12.36 -11.03 12.75
N ASP A 49 13.53 -11.35 13.29
CA ASP A 49 13.89 -12.73 13.64
C ASP A 49 12.89 -13.36 14.62
N GLU A 50 12.31 -12.56 15.53
CA GLU A 50 11.27 -13.03 16.46
C GLU A 50 9.99 -13.44 15.73
N ASN A 51 9.54 -12.65 14.75
CA ASN A 51 8.33 -12.96 13.99
C ASN A 51 8.53 -14.17 13.07
N ILE A 52 9.75 -14.35 12.54
CA ILE A 52 10.12 -15.54 11.77
C ILE A 52 10.03 -16.79 12.65
N GLU A 53 10.53 -16.72 13.88
CA GLU A 53 10.54 -17.87 14.78
C GLU A 53 9.13 -18.23 15.27
N LEU A 54 8.30 -17.25 15.60
CA LEU A 54 6.90 -17.47 15.97
C LEU A 54 6.10 -18.16 14.84
N VAL A 55 6.33 -17.76 13.59
CA VAL A 55 5.68 -18.38 12.44
C VAL A 55 6.18 -19.80 12.21
N ARG A 56 7.49 -20.06 12.40
CA ARG A 56 8.06 -21.42 12.34
C ARG A 56 7.46 -22.33 13.38
N GLU A 57 7.33 -21.88 14.62
CA GLU A 57 6.73 -22.65 15.72
C GLU A 57 5.28 -23.04 15.39
N VAL A 58 4.49 -22.10 14.86
CA VAL A 58 3.08 -22.34 14.52
C VAL A 58 2.92 -23.32 13.36
N ILE A 59 3.78 -23.23 12.34
CA ILE A 59 3.78 -24.19 11.22
C ILE A 59 4.22 -25.58 11.68
N ASN A 60 5.21 -25.66 12.56
CA ASN A 60 5.71 -26.94 13.09
C ASN A 60 4.67 -27.64 13.98
N ASN A 61 3.91 -26.86 14.76
CA ASN A 61 2.87 -27.40 15.65
C ASN A 61 1.58 -27.76 14.89
N ASP A 62 1.22 -27.00 13.85
CA ASP A 62 0.07 -27.30 12.99
C ASP A 62 0.38 -26.91 11.53
N PRO A 63 0.71 -27.88 10.67
CA PRO A 63 1.03 -27.63 9.26
C PRO A 63 -0.14 -27.06 8.43
N HIS A 64 -1.38 -27.12 8.95
CA HIS A 64 -2.59 -26.59 8.29
C HIS A 64 -3.01 -25.20 8.81
N SER A 65 -2.22 -24.60 9.71
CA SER A 65 -2.49 -23.33 10.40
C SER A 65 -2.37 -22.06 9.53
N ARG A 66 -2.47 -22.19 8.20
CA ARG A 66 -2.37 -21.08 7.22
C ARG A 66 -3.23 -19.86 7.58
N TRP A 67 -4.35 -20.06 8.28
CA TRP A 67 -5.23 -19.01 8.77
C TRP A 67 -4.74 -18.31 10.04
N ASN A 68 -4.05 -19.01 10.94
CA ASN A 68 -3.58 -18.47 12.22
C ASN A 68 -2.32 -17.60 12.07
N ILE A 69 -1.51 -17.87 11.04
CA ILE A 69 -0.34 -17.05 10.69
C ILE A 69 -0.75 -15.58 10.45
N GLN A 70 -1.90 -15.34 9.81
CA GLN A 70 -2.43 -13.98 9.59
C GLN A 70 -2.76 -13.26 10.91
N ILE A 71 -3.22 -13.98 11.94
CA ILE A 71 -3.62 -13.43 13.24
C ILE A 71 -2.39 -12.97 14.03
N ILE A 72 -1.33 -13.78 14.11
CA ILE A 72 -0.05 -13.44 14.76
C ILE A 72 0.54 -12.14 14.19
N TYR A 73 0.49 -12.10 12.86
CA TYR A 73 0.89 -10.98 12.04
C TYR A 73 0.05 -9.70 12.21
N THR A 74 -1.16 -9.82 12.75
CA THR A 74 -2.06 -8.69 13.02
C THR A 74 -1.94 -8.23 14.48
N SER A 75 -1.77 -9.16 15.43
CA SER A 75 -1.54 -8.83 16.85
C SER A 75 -0.18 -8.17 17.11
N ALA A 76 0.87 -8.59 16.39
CA ALA A 76 2.19 -7.97 16.48
C ALA A 76 2.28 -6.57 15.81
N SER A 77 1.23 -6.17 15.08
CA SER A 77 1.17 -4.88 14.38
C SER A 77 0.36 -3.81 15.13
N SER A 78 -0.15 -4.11 16.33
CA SER A 78 -0.73 -3.09 17.20
C SER A 78 0.40 -2.49 18.05
N PRO A 79 0.74 -1.19 17.92
CA PRO A 79 1.54 -0.55 18.94
C PRO A 79 0.72 -0.46 20.25
N PRO A 80 1.39 -0.32 21.41
CA PRO A 80 0.70 -0.15 22.69
C PRO A 80 -0.24 1.05 22.69
#